data_AF-A0A6H0CJD3-F1
#
_entry.id   AF-A0A6H0CJD3-F1
#
_cell.length_a   1.000
_cell.length_b   1.000
_cell.length_c   1.000
_cell.angle_alpha   90.00
_cell.angle_beta   90.00
_cell.angle_gamma   90.00
#
_symmetry.space_group_name_H-M   'P 1'
#
loop_
_entity.id
_entity.type
_entity.pdbx_description
1 polymer ?
#
loop_
_entity_poly.entity_id
_entity_poly.type
_entity_poly.pdbx_seq_one_letter_code
_entity_poly.pdbx_strand_id
1 'polypeptide(L)'
;MSNPVSDEARVIPLRPAPARPQAPRTEPAPREPLWRDLVGEVLRRERREQERTLKDVADAARISLPYLSEIERGRKEASSEVLAAAAHALGLSLGDLLARAHGELARRTAGHHRAAAPRPRSYRGLCLAA
;
A
#
# COMPACT_ATOMS: atom_id res chain seq x y z
N MET A 1 -54.19 -22.39 2.92
CA MET A 1 -52.88 -23.02 3.16
C MET A 1 -51.93 -21.92 3.65
N SER A 2 -52.04 -21.55 4.93
CA SER A 2 -51.31 -20.44 5.53
C SER A 2 -50.00 -20.94 6.13
N ASN A 3 -48.88 -20.30 5.78
CA ASN A 3 -47.56 -20.60 6.33
C ASN A 3 -47.33 -19.70 7.56
N PRO A 4 -47.07 -20.24 8.77
CA PRO A 4 -46.72 -19.42 9.92
C PRO A 4 -45.27 -18.91 9.79
N VAL A 5 -45.09 -17.60 9.85
CA VAL A 5 -43.77 -16.97 9.95
C VAL A 5 -43.31 -17.11 11.39
N SER A 6 -42.31 -17.96 11.64
CA SER A 6 -41.65 -18.04 12.94
C SER A 6 -40.84 -16.78 13.20
N ASP A 7 -41.25 -16.03 14.22
CA ASP A 7 -40.53 -14.89 14.79
C ASP A 7 -39.39 -15.42 15.68
N GLU A 8 -38.23 -15.70 15.07
CA GLU A 8 -37.00 -16.00 15.83
C GLU A 8 -36.33 -14.70 16.27
N ALA A 9 -36.74 -14.22 17.45
CA ALA A 9 -36.08 -13.11 18.12
C ALA A 9 -34.61 -13.46 18.41
N ARG A 10 -33.69 -12.73 17.77
CA ARG A 10 -32.24 -12.91 17.92
C ARG A 10 -31.79 -12.38 19.28
N VAL A 11 -31.65 -13.26 20.27
CA VAL A 11 -31.17 -12.91 21.62
C VAL A 11 -29.71 -12.48 21.55
N ILE A 12 -29.44 -11.20 21.82
CA ILE A 12 -28.08 -10.67 22.00
C ILE A 12 -27.70 -10.89 23.47
N PRO A 13 -26.68 -11.71 23.79
CA PRO A 13 -26.27 -11.90 25.17
C PRO A 13 -25.67 -10.60 25.73
N LEU A 14 -26.25 -10.12 26.84
CA LEU A 14 -25.80 -8.92 27.57
C LEU A 14 -24.47 -9.11 28.33
N ARG A 15 -23.95 -10.35 28.35
CA ARG A 15 -22.66 -10.68 28.97
C ARG A 15 -21.65 -11.02 27.88
N PRO A 16 -20.56 -10.25 27.74
CA PRO A 16 -19.51 -10.60 26.78
C PRO A 16 -18.94 -11.95 27.18
N ALA A 17 -18.94 -12.90 26.23
CA ALA A 17 -18.28 -14.18 26.41
C ALA A 17 -16.78 -13.94 26.67
N PRO A 18 -16.13 -14.73 27.55
CA PRO A 18 -14.70 -14.59 27.78
C PRO A 18 -13.97 -14.73 26.45
N ALA A 19 -13.18 -13.71 26.10
CA ALA A 19 -12.44 -13.68 24.85
C ALA A 19 -11.54 -14.92 24.79
N ARG A 20 -11.81 -15.82 23.83
CA ARG A 20 -10.83 -16.86 23.48
C ARG A 20 -9.51 -16.14 23.15
N PRO A 21 -8.35 -16.64 23.62
CA PRO A 21 -7.07 -16.12 23.18
C PRO A 21 -7.06 -16.12 21.65
N GLN A 22 -7.12 -14.92 21.05
CA GLN A 22 -6.97 -14.79 19.62
C GLN A 22 -5.54 -15.23 19.34
N ALA A 23 -5.38 -16.33 18.60
CA ALA A 23 -4.08 -16.72 18.07
C ALA A 23 -3.45 -15.46 17.44
N PRO A 24 -2.15 -15.20 17.66
CA PRO A 24 -1.50 -14.03 17.10
C PRO A 24 -1.83 -13.99 15.62
N ARG A 25 -2.50 -12.91 15.19
CA ARG A 25 -2.81 -12.72 13.78
C ARG A 25 -1.46 -12.71 13.09
N THR A 26 -1.15 -13.76 12.32
CA THR A 26 -0.02 -13.73 11.40
C THR A 26 -0.30 -12.57 10.47
N GLU A 27 0.32 -11.41 10.73
CA GLU A 27 0.22 -10.29 9.80
C GLU A 27 0.67 -10.82 8.44
N PRO A 28 -0.14 -10.64 7.38
CA PRO A 28 0.23 -11.12 6.07
C PRO A 28 1.61 -10.57 5.75
N ALA A 29 2.50 -11.46 5.28
CA ALA A 29 3.84 -11.06 4.87
C ALA A 29 3.73 -9.82 3.97
N PRO A 30 4.57 -8.80 4.21
CA PRO A 30 4.40 -7.53 3.54
C PRO A 30 4.54 -7.75 2.02
N ARG A 31 3.49 -7.35 1.30
CA ARG A 31 3.36 -7.56 -0.14
C ARG A 31 4.25 -6.57 -0.87
N GLU A 32 4.82 -7.01 -1.98
CA GLU A 32 5.59 -6.13 -2.86
C GLU A 32 4.74 -4.91 -3.26
N PRO A 33 5.26 -3.67 -3.13
CA PRO A 33 4.49 -2.47 -3.40
C PRO A 33 4.08 -2.39 -4.88
N LEU A 34 2.87 -1.91 -5.14
CA LEU A 34 2.40 -1.72 -6.51
C LEU A 34 3.06 -0.50 -7.14
N TRP A 35 3.30 -0.57 -8.44
CA TRP A 35 3.87 0.51 -9.23
C TRP A 35 3.08 1.83 -9.11
N ARG A 36 1.75 1.76 -9.24
CA ARG A 36 0.87 2.93 -9.11
C ARG A 36 0.96 3.63 -7.76
N ASP A 37 1.22 2.90 -6.68
CA ASP A 37 1.34 3.47 -5.34
C ASP A 37 2.65 4.25 -5.24
N LEU A 38 3.75 3.66 -5.75
CA LEU A 38 5.07 4.29 -5.75
C LEU A 38 5.07 5.58 -6.57
N VAL A 39 4.56 5.53 -7.80
CA VAL A 39 4.49 6.70 -8.68
C VAL A 39 3.59 7.78 -8.09
N GLY A 40 2.41 7.39 -7.60
CA GLY A 40 1.47 8.31 -6.96
C GLY A 40 2.09 9.04 -5.77
N GLU A 41 2.86 8.32 -4.94
CA GLU A 41 3.56 8.90 -3.81
C GLU A 41 4.68 9.85 -4.22
N VAL A 42 5.46 9.52 -5.26
CA VAL A 42 6.50 10.43 -5.78
C VAL A 42 5.88 11.73 -6.30
N LEU A 43 4.80 11.65 -7.09
CA LEU A 43 4.09 12.82 -7.60
C LEU A 43 3.55 13.69 -6.44
N ARG A 44 2.91 13.05 -5.46
CA ARG A 44 2.37 13.72 -4.28
C ARG A 44 3.45 14.39 -3.45
N ARG A 45 4.61 13.74 -3.28
CA ARG A 45 5.75 14.28 -2.54
C ARG A 45 6.31 15.51 -3.25
N GLU A 46 6.63 15.39 -4.53
CA GLU A 46 7.16 16.50 -5.33
C GLU A 46 6.21 17.71 -5.32
N ARG A 47 4.91 17.48 -5.53
CA ARG A 47 3.91 18.55 -5.46
C ARG A 47 3.90 19.28 -4.11
N ARG A 48 4.06 18.53 -3.01
CA ARG A 48 4.07 19.09 -1.65
C ARG A 48 5.37 19.82 -1.33
N GLU A 49 6.50 19.32 -1.81
CA GLU A 49 7.80 20.00 -1.70
C GLU A 49 7.79 21.34 -2.45
N GLN A 50 7.02 21.44 -3.53
CA GLN A 50 6.78 22.70 -4.26
C GLN A 50 5.67 23.57 -3.64
N GLU A 51 5.03 23.13 -2.54
CA GLU A 51 3.88 23.81 -1.91
C GLU A 51 2.68 24.07 -2.87
N ARG A 52 2.54 23.27 -3.93
CA ARG A 52 1.49 23.44 -4.94
C ARG A 52 0.21 22.69 -4.59
N THR A 53 -0.93 23.28 -4.96
CA THR A 53 -2.21 22.60 -4.76
C THR A 53 -2.44 21.50 -5.80
N LEU A 54 -3.31 20.55 -5.50
CA LEU A 54 -3.76 19.54 -6.48
C LEU A 54 -4.36 20.21 -7.73
N LYS A 55 -5.06 21.33 -7.56
CA LYS A 55 -5.67 22.08 -8.66
C LYS A 55 -4.61 22.62 -9.61
N ASP A 56 -3.58 23.28 -9.09
CA ASP A 56 -2.53 23.91 -9.90
C ASP A 56 -1.78 22.90 -10.77
N VAL A 57 -1.56 21.69 -10.24
CA VAL A 57 -0.87 20.62 -10.98
C VAL A 57 -1.81 19.95 -11.98
N ALA A 58 -3.07 19.69 -11.60
CA ALA A 58 -4.06 19.09 -12.49
C ALA A 58 -4.32 19.98 -13.71
N ASP A 59 -4.46 21.29 -13.50
CA ASP A 59 -4.66 22.28 -14.56
C ASP A 59 -3.45 22.32 -15.51
N ALA A 60 -2.23 22.36 -14.97
CA ALA A 60 -0.99 22.34 -15.76
C ALA A 60 -0.80 21.02 -16.54
N ALA A 61 -1.18 19.88 -15.95
CA ALA A 61 -1.14 18.57 -16.60
C ALA A 61 -2.32 18.32 -17.55
N ARG A 62 -3.29 19.25 -17.63
CA ARG A 62 -4.55 19.13 -18.38
C ARG A 62 -5.32 17.84 -18.09
N ILE A 63 -5.40 17.48 -16.82
CA ILE A 63 -6.21 16.37 -16.32
C ILE A 63 -7.15 16.86 -15.22
N SER A 64 -8.20 16.10 -14.91
CA SER A 64 -9.12 16.50 -13.85
C SER A 64 -8.48 16.37 -12.46
N LEU A 65 -8.79 17.31 -11.56
CA LEU A 65 -8.35 17.27 -10.16
C LEU A 65 -8.72 15.95 -9.46
N PRO A 66 -9.96 15.41 -9.60
CA PRO A 66 -10.28 14.11 -9.02
C PRO A 66 -9.39 13.00 -9.56
N TYR A 67 -9.06 13.02 -10.85
CA TYR A 67 -8.21 12.00 -11.45
C TYR A 67 -6.77 12.08 -10.94
N LEU A 68 -6.16 13.27 -10.86
CA LEU A 68 -4.85 13.43 -10.23
C LEU A 68 -4.85 12.94 -8.77
N SER A 69 -5.92 13.23 -8.03
CA SER A 69 -6.07 12.73 -6.66
C SER A 69 -6.10 11.20 -6.59
N GLU A 70 -6.80 10.54 -7.52
CA GLU A 70 -6.79 9.06 -7.62
C GLU A 70 -5.39 8.51 -7.92
N ILE A 71 -4.63 9.18 -8.79
CA ILE A 71 -3.26 8.79 -9.15
C ILE A 71 -2.33 8.93 -7.94
N GLU A 72 -2.34 10.07 -7.25
CA GLU A 72 -1.50 10.31 -6.06
C GLU A 72 -1.75 9.34 -4.90
N ARG A 73 -2.94 8.73 -4.88
CA ARG A 73 -3.35 7.74 -3.89
C ARG A 73 -3.18 6.30 -4.36
N GLY A 74 -2.62 6.08 -5.54
CA GLY A 74 -2.41 4.74 -6.10
C GLY A 74 -3.72 3.99 -6.37
N ARG A 75 -4.83 4.71 -6.62
CA ARG A 75 -6.14 4.09 -6.90
C ARG A 75 -6.39 3.85 -8.39
N LYS A 76 -5.57 4.44 -9.26
CA LYS A 76 -5.68 4.32 -10.72
C LYS A 76 -4.34 3.98 -11.36
N GLU A 77 -4.42 3.15 -12.38
CA GLU A 77 -3.33 2.96 -13.34
C GLU A 77 -3.42 4.12 -14.35
N ALA A 78 -2.47 5.04 -14.30
CA ALA A 78 -2.36 6.13 -15.26
C ALA A 78 -1.64 5.64 -16.52
N SER A 79 -2.06 6.14 -17.69
CA SER A 79 -1.29 5.90 -18.91
C SER A 79 0.07 6.60 -18.84
N SER A 80 1.01 6.15 -19.67
CA SER A 80 2.35 6.76 -19.76
C SER A 80 2.28 8.25 -20.14
N GLU A 81 1.33 8.65 -20.98
CA GLU A 81 1.10 10.04 -21.37
C GLU A 81 0.63 10.89 -20.19
N VAL A 82 -0.28 10.37 -19.36
CA VAL A 82 -0.76 11.07 -18.16
C VAL A 82 0.36 11.21 -17.12
N LEU A 83 1.18 10.17 -16.94
CA LEU A 83 2.33 10.24 -16.05
C LEU A 83 3.38 11.25 -16.54
N ALA A 84 3.65 11.27 -17.84
CA ALA A 84 4.54 12.27 -18.43
C ALA A 84 4.00 13.69 -18.27
N ALA A 85 2.70 13.91 -18.48
CA ALA A 85 2.07 15.21 -18.29
C ALA A 85 2.11 15.68 -16.84
N ALA A 86 1.82 14.81 -15.88
CA ALA A 86 1.89 15.12 -14.44
C ALA A 86 3.33 15.39 -13.98
N ALA A 87 4.31 14.61 -14.45
CA ALA A 87 5.73 14.85 -14.18
C ALA A 87 6.17 16.21 -14.74
N HIS A 88 5.83 16.49 -15.99
CA HIS A 88 6.18 17.76 -16.65
C HIS A 88 5.51 18.96 -15.96
N ALA A 89 4.26 18.81 -15.52
CA ALA A 89 3.57 19.83 -14.74
C ALA A 89 4.29 20.15 -13.42
N LEU A 90 5.10 19.23 -12.89
CA LEU A 90 5.95 19.40 -11.71
C LEU A 90 7.42 19.76 -12.06
N GLY A 91 7.72 20.07 -13.33
CA GLY A 91 9.08 20.40 -13.75
C GLY A 91 10.04 19.19 -13.81
N LEU A 92 9.50 17.97 -13.83
CA LEU A 92 10.27 16.73 -13.95
C LEU A 92 10.16 16.15 -15.36
N SER A 93 11.21 15.46 -15.80
CA SER A 93 11.08 14.53 -16.93
C SER A 93 10.42 13.22 -16.46
N LEU A 94 9.89 12.43 -17.41
CA LEU A 94 9.43 11.08 -17.11
C LEU A 94 10.58 10.22 -16.54
N GLY A 95 11.81 10.40 -17.03
CA GLY A 95 13.00 9.72 -16.52
C GLY A 95 13.26 10.00 -15.03
N ASP A 96 13.10 11.26 -14.60
CA ASP A 96 13.27 11.64 -13.19
C ASP A 96 12.21 10.98 -12.30
N LEU A 97 10.96 10.93 -12.76
CA LEU A 97 9.87 10.26 -12.07
C LEU A 97 10.18 8.76 -11.89
N LEU A 98 10.63 8.09 -12.96
CA LEU A 98 10.99 6.67 -12.93
C LEU A 98 12.18 6.42 -12.00
N ALA A 99 13.22 7.25 -12.03
CA ALA A 99 14.38 7.11 -11.16
C ALA A 99 14.00 7.26 -9.68
N ARG A 100 13.14 8.22 -9.35
CA ARG A 100 12.64 8.44 -7.99
C ARG A 100 11.75 7.29 -7.51
N ALA A 101 10.88 6.77 -8.37
CA ALA A 101 10.03 5.63 -8.05
C ALA A 101 10.84 4.34 -7.87
N HIS A 102 11.86 4.11 -8.71
CA HIS A 102 12.82 3.03 -8.55
C HIS A 102 13.57 3.14 -7.21
N GLY A 103 14.03 4.33 -6.83
CA GLY A 103 14.68 4.55 -5.54
C GLY A 103 13.78 4.23 -4.35
N GLU A 104 12.48 4.55 -4.43
CA GLU A 104 11.49 4.18 -3.41
C GLU A 104 11.26 2.65 -3.36
N LEU A 105 11.13 2.01 -4.52
CA LEU A 105 11.01 0.54 -4.60
C LEU A 105 12.21 -0.15 -3.95
N ALA A 106 13.43 0.26 -4.31
CA ALA A 106 14.67 -0.29 -3.78
C ALA A 106 14.77 -0.14 -2.25
N ARG A 107 14.34 1.01 -1.70
CA ARG A 107 14.28 1.21 -0.24
C ARG A 107 13.32 0.23 0.44
N ARG A 108 12.12 0.05 -0.12
CA ARG A 108 11.10 -0.84 0.45
C ARG A 108 11.53 -2.30 0.38
N THR A 109 12.07 -2.75 -0.75
CA THR A 109 12.47 -4.14 -0.95
C THR A 109 13.73 -4.50 -0.16
N ALA A 110 14.70 -3.58 0.00
CA ALA A 110 15.86 -3.80 0.88
C ALA A 110 15.46 -4.11 2.33
N GLY A 111 14.41 -3.45 2.84
CA GLY A 111 13.85 -3.74 4.17
C GLY A 111 13.20 -5.13 4.25
N HIS A 112 12.52 -5.57 3.18
CA HIS A 112 11.89 -6.89 3.12
C HIS A 112 12.92 -8.03 3.13
N HIS A 113 14.00 -7.89 2.36
CA HIS A 113 15.07 -8.90 2.34
C HIS A 113 15.72 -9.09 3.72
N ARG A 114 15.82 -8.03 4.53
CA ARG A 114 16.42 -8.09 5.86
C ARG A 114 15.51 -8.77 6.90
N ALA A 115 14.19 -8.66 6.75
CA ALA A 115 13.21 -9.31 7.62
C ALA A 115 13.00 -10.80 7.29
N ALA A 116 13.20 -11.19 6.03
CA ALA A 116 13.01 -12.56 5.56
C ALA A 116 14.22 -13.49 5.78
N ALA A 117 15.35 -12.99 6.29
CA ALA A 117 16.53 -13.82 6.54
C ALA A 117 16.20 -14.91 7.59
N PRO A 118 16.27 -16.20 7.24
CA PRO A 118 16.00 -17.27 8.21
C PRO A 118 17.07 -17.21 9.31
N ARG A 119 16.63 -17.10 10.57
CA ARG A 119 17.54 -17.23 11.72
C ARG A 119 18.21 -18.61 11.60
N PRO A 120 19.55 -18.71 11.62
CA PRO A 120 20.19 -20.01 11.59
C PRO A 120 19.69 -20.79 12.80
N ARG A 121 19.04 -21.94 12.55
CA ARG A 121 18.70 -22.89 13.60
C ARG A 121 20.04 -23.30 14.20
N SER A 122 20.33 -22.83 15.40
CA SER A 122 21.45 -23.33 16.19
C SER A 122 21.24 -24.84 16.34
N TYR A 123 21.96 -25.64 15.55
CA TYR A 123 22.12 -27.06 15.80
C TYR A 123 22.85 -27.16 17.14
N ARG A 124 22.08 -27.31 18.22
CA ARG A 124 22.62 -27.64 19.54
C ARG A 124 23.17 -29.06 19.40
N GLY A 125 24.49 -29.14 19.26
CA GLY A 125 25.22 -30.38 19.08
C GLY A 125 24.83 -31.42 20.14
N LEU A 126 24.26 -32.52 19.68
CA LEU A 126 24.32 -33.79 20.38
C LEU A 126 25.70 -34.37 20.07
N CYS A 127 26.64 -34.17 20.98
CA CYS A 127 27.86 -34.97 21.00
C CYS A 127 27.46 -36.43 21.25
N LEU A 128 27.67 -37.28 20.25
CA LEU A 128 27.78 -38.72 20.45
C LEU A 128 29.04 -38.96 21.29
N ALA A 129 28.85 -39.38 22.54
CA ALA A 129 29.90 -40.04 23.29
C ALA A 129 29.97 -41.50 22.80
N ALA A 130 31.17 -41.87 22.35
CA ALA A 130 31.58 -43.24 22.04
C ALA A 130 31.77 -44.06 23.33
#